data_AF-A0A8T0TTD5-F1
#
_entry.id   AF-A0A8T0TTD5-F1
#
_cell.length_a   1.000
_cell.length_b   1.000
_cell.length_c   1.000
_cell.angle_alpha   90.00
_cell.angle_beta   90.00
_cell.angle_gamma   90.00
#
_symmetry.space_group_name_H-M   'P 1'
#
loop_
_entity.id
_entity.type
_entity.pdbx_description
1 polymer ?
#
loop_
_entity_poly.entity_id
_entity_poly.type
_entity_poly.pdbx_seq_one_letter_code
_entity_poly.pdbx_strand_id
1 'polypeptide(L)'
;MVFTYGALKRDFSNHPLLQELALSGDASFAGAAVTAWRLPLVCGPYRVPFLRYLPSEEDRVAGELYAVTARGLARLDELEGISRAH
;
A
#
# COMPACT_ATOMS: atom_id res chain seq x y z
N MET A 1 -5.68 2.97 -9.66
CA MET A 1 -6.08 2.56 -8.29
C MET A 1 -4.87 1.93 -7.62
N VAL A 2 -4.74 2.07 -6.31
CA VAL A 2 -3.64 1.51 -5.50
C VAL A 2 -4.24 0.70 -4.36
N PHE A 3 -3.69 -0.50 -4.12
CA PHE A 3 -4.03 -1.35 -3.00
C PHE A 3 -2.94 -1.24 -1.91
N THR A 4 -3.32 -0.92 -0.68
CA THR A 4 -2.41 -0.80 0.45
C THR A 4 -2.66 -1.91 1.46
N TYR A 5 -1.58 -2.54 1.92
CA TYR A 5 -1.65 -3.71 2.82
C TYR A 5 -0.83 -3.54 4.11
N GLY A 6 -0.04 -2.47 4.21
CA GLY A 6 0.93 -2.24 5.29
C GLY A 6 0.80 -0.85 5.92
N ALA A 7 1.92 -0.15 6.07
CA ALA A 7 2.03 1.10 6.83
C ALA A 7 1.14 2.27 6.36
N LEU A 8 0.57 2.17 5.15
CA LEU A 8 -0.36 3.13 4.58
C LEU A 8 -1.83 2.91 4.99
N LYS A 9 -2.19 1.74 5.55
CA LYS A 9 -3.57 1.49 6.03
C LYS A 9 -3.94 2.47 7.15
N ARG A 10 -5.24 2.68 7.36
CA ARG A 10 -5.73 3.47 8.50
C ARG A 10 -5.10 2.98 9.81
N ASP A 11 -4.76 3.94 10.67
CA ASP A 11 -4.12 3.73 11.98
C ASP A 11 -2.65 3.27 11.94
N PHE A 12 -2.00 3.26 10.77
CA PHE A 12 -0.56 2.99 10.64
C PHE A 12 0.25 4.26 10.34
N SER A 13 1.58 4.14 10.51
CA SER A 13 2.52 5.27 10.55
C SER A 13 2.53 6.15 9.30
N ASN A 14 2.26 5.60 8.12
CA ASN A 14 2.34 6.32 6.85
C ASN A 14 0.97 6.77 6.34
N HIS A 15 -0.12 6.43 7.05
CA HIS A 15 -1.47 6.88 6.70
C HIS A 15 -1.62 8.40 6.55
N PRO A 16 -0.91 9.26 7.31
CA PRO A 16 -0.98 10.72 7.11
C PRO A 16 -0.68 11.18 5.68
N LEU A 17 0.15 10.46 4.90
CA LEU A 17 0.38 10.79 3.49
C LEU A 17 -0.89 10.62 2.65
N LEU A 18 -1.66 9.55 2.87
CA LEU A 18 -2.93 9.35 2.17
C LEU A 18 -3.98 10.37 2.59
N GLN A 19 -3.95 10.83 3.84
CA GLN A 19 -4.80 11.93 4.31
C GLN A 19 -4.46 13.24 3.60
N GLU A 20 -3.16 13.57 3.50
CA GLU A 20 -2.69 14.75 2.76
C GLU A 20 -3.11 14.70 1.29
N LEU A 21 -2.88 13.56 0.62
CA LEU A 21 -3.30 13.35 -0.76
C LEU A 21 -4.83 13.41 -0.92
N ALA A 22 -5.59 12.96 0.07
CA ALA A 22 -7.04 13.07 0.02
C ALA A 22 -7.52 14.52 0.13
N LEU A 23 -6.87 15.32 0.98
CA LEU A 23 -7.14 16.75 1.10
C LEU A 23 -6.80 17.53 -0.19
N SER A 24 -5.77 17.12 -0.93
CA SER A 24 -5.42 17.73 -2.22
C SER A 24 -6.25 17.20 -3.40
N GLY A 25 -7.14 16.23 -3.17
CA GLY A 25 -7.92 15.56 -4.23
C GLY A 25 -7.11 14.56 -5.06
N ASP A 26 -5.92 14.19 -4.60
CA ASP A 26 -5.02 13.24 -5.25
C ASP A 26 -5.23 11.78 -4.81
N ALA A 27 -6.01 11.54 -3.75
CA ALA A 27 -6.42 10.21 -3.31
C ALA A 27 -7.85 10.17 -2.78
N SER A 28 -8.56 9.06 -2.97
CA SER A 28 -9.88 8.84 -2.35
C SER A 28 -10.05 7.36 -1.98
N PHE A 29 -10.51 7.09 -0.77
CA PHE A 29 -10.81 5.73 -0.32
C PHE A 29 -11.94 5.12 -1.15
N ALA A 30 -11.67 3.98 -1.79
CA ALA A 30 -12.62 3.26 -2.61
C ALA A 30 -13.28 2.09 -1.87
N GLY A 31 -12.60 1.50 -0.86
CA GLY A 31 -13.16 0.39 -0.09
C GLY A 31 -12.11 -0.51 0.57
N ALA A 32 -12.56 -1.40 1.45
CA ALA A 32 -11.74 -2.52 1.92
C ALA A 32 -11.65 -3.59 0.84
N ALA A 33 -10.50 -4.24 0.69
CA ALA A 33 -10.26 -5.25 -0.32
C ALA A 33 -9.36 -6.38 0.18
N VAL A 34 -9.39 -7.52 -0.50
CA VAL A 34 -8.55 -8.69 -0.22
C VAL A 34 -7.92 -9.15 -1.53
N THR A 35 -6.64 -9.56 -1.50
CA THR A 35 -5.96 -10.06 -2.69
C THR A 35 -6.67 -11.30 -3.25
N ALA A 36 -6.86 -11.36 -4.58
CA ALA A 36 -7.46 -12.53 -5.22
C ALA A 36 -6.55 -13.76 -5.06
N TRP A 37 -5.25 -13.54 -5.24
CA TRP A 37 -4.21 -14.55 -5.08
C TRP A 37 -3.64 -14.54 -3.67
N ARG A 38 -3.20 -15.72 -3.26
CA ARG A 38 -2.44 -15.95 -2.04
C ARG A 38 -1.01 -15.47 -2.27
N LEU A 39 -0.58 -14.54 -1.43
CA LEU A 39 0.70 -13.85 -1.56
C LEU A 39 1.37 -13.82 -0.18
N PRO A 40 2.63 -14.26 -0.05
CA PRO A 40 3.28 -14.31 1.24
C PRO A 40 3.58 -12.89 1.71
N LEU A 41 3.01 -12.54 2.87
CA LEU A 41 3.28 -11.30 3.58
C LEU A 41 4.33 -11.58 4.64
N VAL A 42 5.57 -11.14 4.41
CA VAL A 42 6.68 -11.40 5.31
C VAL A 42 7.05 -10.14 6.09
N CYS A 43 7.47 -10.32 7.34
CA CYS A 43 7.98 -9.26 8.18
C CYS A 43 9.48 -9.11 7.92
N GLY A 44 9.89 -8.00 7.30
CA GLY A 44 11.30 -7.69 7.09
C GLY A 44 11.94 -6.99 8.29
N PRO A 45 13.18 -6.50 8.14
CA PRO A 45 13.86 -5.70 9.16
C PRO A 45 12.97 -4.53 9.65
N TYR A 46 13.10 -4.17 10.92
CA TYR A 46 12.31 -3.10 11.56
C TYR A 46 10.78 -3.32 11.57
N ARG A 47 10.34 -4.58 11.42
CA ARG A 47 8.92 -4.98 11.38
C ARG A 47 8.14 -4.37 10.21
N VAL A 48 8.83 -4.06 9.12
CA VAL A 48 8.20 -3.55 7.90
C VAL A 48 7.56 -4.73 7.16
N PRO A 49 6.26 -4.66 6.80
CA PRO A 49 5.59 -5.71 6.04
C PRO A 49 5.98 -5.64 4.56
N PHE A 50 6.41 -6.78 3.99
CA PHE A 50 6.72 -6.92 2.56
C PHE A 50 5.81 -7.95 1.92
N LEU A 51 5.04 -7.54 0.92
CA LEU A 51 4.24 -8.45 0.10
C LEU A 51 5.08 -8.91 -1.09
N ARG A 52 5.41 -10.21 -1.16
CA ARG A 52 6.19 -10.73 -2.29
C ARG A 52 5.27 -11.17 -3.43
N TYR A 53 5.62 -10.81 -4.65
CA TYR A 53 4.93 -11.26 -5.87
C TYR A 53 5.37 -12.67 -6.25
N LEU A 54 5.05 -13.65 -5.40
CA LEU A 54 5.29 -15.06 -5.62
C LEU A 54 4.03 -15.84 -5.23
N PRO A 55 3.59 -16.83 -6.03
CA PRO A 55 2.52 -17.71 -5.60
C PRO A 55 2.90 -18.40 -4.30
N SER A 56 2.02 -18.40 -3.31
CA SER A 56 2.20 -19.14 -2.07
C SER A 56 0.93 -19.87 -1.68
N GLU A 57 1.06 -20.83 -0.77
CA GLU A 57 -0.09 -21.47 -0.13
C GLU A 57 -0.66 -20.65 1.05
N GLU A 58 0.04 -19.57 1.42
CA GLU A 58 -0.30 -18.63 2.52
C GLU A 58 -1.64 -17.92 2.32
N ASP A 59 -2.01 -17.08 3.28
CA ASP A 59 -3.29 -16.37 3.27
C ASP A 59 -3.41 -15.28 2.19
N ARG A 60 -4.67 -14.95 1.89
CA ARG A 60 -4.99 -13.73 1.15
C ARG A 60 -4.80 -12.52 2.05
N VAL A 61 -4.25 -11.45 1.49
CA VAL A 61 -3.89 -10.26 2.26
C VAL A 61 -5.02 -9.26 2.24
N ALA A 62 -5.48 -8.84 3.43
CA ALA A 62 -6.52 -7.83 3.60
C ALA A 62 -5.93 -6.42 3.66
N GLY A 63 -6.50 -5.53 2.87
CA GLY A 63 -6.02 -4.17 2.70
C GLY A 63 -7.12 -3.19 2.33
N GLU A 64 -6.69 -2.05 1.82
CA GLU A 64 -7.55 -0.92 1.46
C GLU A 64 -7.26 -0.50 0.02
N LEU A 65 -8.30 -0.10 -0.70
CA LEU A 65 -8.20 0.36 -2.07
C LEU A 65 -8.40 1.87 -2.12
N TYR A 66 -7.52 2.56 -2.83
CA TYR A 66 -7.59 4.00 -3.06
C TYR A 66 -7.60 4.28 -4.57
N ALA A 67 -8.50 5.13 -5.02
CA ALA A 67 -8.36 5.79 -6.31
C ALA A 67 -7.36 6.94 -6.12
N VAL A 68 -6.34 7.00 -6.97
CA VAL A 68 -5.26 8.00 -6.87
C VAL A 68 -5.03 8.62 -8.24
N THR A 69 -4.67 9.89 -8.25
CA THR A 69 -4.21 10.60 -9.45
C THR A 69 -2.78 10.19 -9.80
N ALA A 70 -2.30 10.57 -10.99
CA ALA A 70 -0.90 10.34 -11.36
C ALA A 70 0.08 11.06 -10.41
N ARG A 71 -0.29 12.26 -9.92
CA ARG A 71 0.48 12.99 -8.92
C ARG A 71 0.52 12.27 -7.59
N GLY A 72 -0.64 11.77 -7.12
CA GLY A 72 -0.71 10.98 -5.89
C GLY A 72 0.13 9.70 -5.98
N LEU A 73 0.11 9.03 -7.13
CA LEU A 73 0.94 7.85 -7.37
C LEU A 73 2.44 8.16 -7.27
N ALA A 74 2.92 9.24 -7.89
CA ALA A 74 4.33 9.63 -7.81
C ALA A 74 4.79 9.89 -6.36
N ARG A 75 3.93 10.46 -5.52
CA ARG A 75 4.22 10.69 -4.09
C ARG A 75 4.29 9.39 -3.28
N LEU A 76 3.47 8.40 -3.63
CA LEU A 76 3.57 7.06 -3.04
C LEU A 76 4.87 6.37 -3.46
N ASP A 77 5.26 6.50 -4.73
CA ASP A 77 6.52 5.93 -5.24
C ASP A 77 7.76 6.56 -4.55
N GLU A 78 7.72 7.87 -4.27
CA GLU A 78 8.75 8.58 -3.48
C GLU A 78 8.87 8.02 -2.06
N LEU A 79 7.74 7.76 -1.38
CA LEU A 79 7.71 7.22 -0.02
C LEU A 79 8.28 5.80 0.03
N GLU A 80 7.83 4.92 -0.88
CA GLU A 80 8.25 3.52 -0.94
C GLU A 80 9.67 3.37 -1.53
N GLY A 81 10.25 4.47 -2.02
CA GLY A 81 11.62 4.47 -2.54
C GLY A 81 11.80 3.62 -3.80
N ILE A 82 10.77 3.47 -4.64
CA ILE A 82 10.79 2.64 -5.86
C ILE A 82 11.91 3.09 -6.83
N SER A 83 12.25 4.38 -6.82
CA SER A 83 13.34 4.97 -7.62
C SER A 83 14.74 4.66 -7.10
N ARG A 84 14.86 4.15 -5.87
CA ARG A 84 16.09 3.56 -5.35
C ARG A 84 16.00 2.07 -5.67
N ALA A 85 16.74 1.62 -6.68
CA ALA A 85 16.86 0.21 -7.00
C ALA A 85 17.16 -0.58 -5.70
N HIS A 86 16.24 -1.46 -5.33
CA HIS A 86 16.37 -2.39 -4.20
C HIS A 86 16.95 -3.71 -4.68
#